data_AF-A0A1U7CPJ1-F1
#
_entry.id   AF-A0A1U7CPJ1-F1
#
_cell.length_a   1.000
_cell.length_b   1.000
_cell.length_c   1.000
_cell.angle_alpha   90.00
_cell.angle_beta   90.00
_cell.angle_gamma   90.00
#
_symmetry.space_group_name_H-M   'P 1'
#
loop_
_entity.id
_entity.type
_entity.pdbx_description
1 polymer ?
#
loop_
_entity_poly.entity_id
_entity_poly.type
_entity_poly.pdbx_seq_one_letter_code
_entity_poly.pdbx_strand_id
1 'polypeptide(L)'
;MATTRARPRFGKRVGVACLFGSAAMAFGFAAFLASNYIDSAWRLARGRAAYTRGEWAESVKGAREVLKKDPGNQGALVLLARSFARSGRDDQALAVYQRIDSAALESLDYLLIGDGCSKLGQEPMAVSAWLDAERLAPNDPQTLFRLALYSHKEKQPLEALPRARKLASDPKLGLRGAWIEARIYSDLDEPESASTPLERVLKVDAPSLRTIGIERSEVASLAARVNLRLGRPERALEILDSASGGERNRESRWLASRAFLQQGKASEVASALAAVIPPMPPLAREPAPYTSAVSCRPCHASIYESQQYSRHALTFQDRWKSPTASKHKAEGEIPDPISTRVRHRLTNDHGTTTLETTVDDQTYRAIVQYVLGSGNHGETLVVKDAHDELREGRVSYHAKQEKWSKTIGHTDLPPDAIGYLGRPITEDFARKCVHCHTTTASSVLTPAPERPHDRGIGCERCHGPGGNHLKAIALGLTDRAIVRPSAATADEVTNLCAQCHSPVSPTMSPDSPDFIRFQAPSLVKSRCYKESGSLSCVSCHNPHQNVATSSTAYEAVCLKCHSATKDADPTSRGARDASMGAICPVNQTEGCLNCHMPKIPEAVPNAEFTDHFIRVREDSSAGGPRPNRRQ
;
A
#
# COMPACT_ATOMS: atom_id res chain seq x y z
N MET A 1 90.18 -62.33 -40.43
CA MET A 1 90.34 -62.71 -41.84
C MET A 1 88.97 -62.64 -42.50
N ALA A 2 88.87 -61.88 -43.60
CA ALA A 2 87.86 -61.96 -44.66
C ALA A 2 86.39 -61.64 -44.29
N THR A 3 85.57 -60.89 -45.04
CA THR A 3 85.65 -59.96 -46.18
C THR A 3 84.19 -59.54 -46.46
N THR A 4 83.99 -58.24 -46.69
CA THR A 4 83.08 -57.61 -47.66
C THR A 4 81.90 -58.40 -48.29
N ARG A 5 80.68 -57.80 -48.27
CA ARG A 5 79.97 -57.27 -49.47
C ARG A 5 78.63 -56.61 -49.13
N ALA A 6 78.20 -55.70 -50.01
CA ALA A 6 77.19 -54.68 -49.81
C ALA A 6 75.82 -54.98 -50.46
N ARG A 7 74.76 -54.36 -49.89
CA ARG A 7 73.43 -53.93 -50.44
C ARG A 7 72.41 -55.02 -50.84
N PRO A 8 71.07 -54.75 -50.84
CA PRO A 8 70.39 -53.45 -50.93
C PRO A 8 69.24 -53.17 -49.93
N ARG A 9 68.76 -51.92 -49.95
CA ARG A 9 67.52 -51.43 -49.32
C ARG A 9 66.29 -51.98 -50.06
N PHE A 10 65.31 -52.48 -49.31
CA PHE A 10 63.89 -52.51 -49.72
C PHE A 10 63.05 -52.01 -48.54
N GLY A 11 62.34 -50.91 -48.75
CA GLY A 11 61.36 -50.41 -47.80
C GLY A 11 60.10 -51.27 -47.78
N LYS A 12 59.50 -51.43 -46.60
CA LYS A 12 58.08 -51.77 -46.48
C LYS A 12 57.41 -50.86 -45.46
N ARG A 13 56.29 -50.32 -45.93
CA ARG A 13 55.37 -49.37 -45.31
C ARG A 13 54.86 -49.92 -43.98
N VAL A 14 55.07 -49.17 -42.90
CA VAL A 14 54.17 -49.16 -41.74
C VAL A 14 53.24 -48.00 -41.98
N GLY A 15 51.96 -48.27 -42.18
CA GLY A 15 50.98 -47.22 -42.37
C GLY A 15 49.61 -47.76 -42.72
N VAL A 16 48.61 -47.28 -41.98
CA VAL A 16 47.17 -47.42 -42.19
C VAL A 16 46.53 -48.69 -41.63
N ALA A 17 46.29 -48.70 -40.31
CA ALA A 17 45.22 -49.53 -39.73
C ALA A 17 44.62 -48.98 -38.41
N CYS A 18 45.31 -48.09 -37.67
CA CYS A 18 44.82 -47.61 -36.36
C CYS A 18 44.21 -46.19 -36.32
N LEU A 19 44.12 -45.46 -37.45
CA LEU A 19 43.49 -44.12 -37.48
C LEU A 19 42.03 -44.13 -37.94
N PHE A 20 41.52 -45.24 -38.49
CA PHE A 20 40.12 -45.35 -38.93
C PHE A 20 39.16 -45.79 -37.82
N GLY A 21 39.63 -46.51 -36.79
CA GLY A 21 38.79 -46.97 -35.67
C GLY A 21 38.43 -45.86 -34.68
N SER A 22 39.35 -44.93 -34.40
CA SER A 22 39.11 -43.78 -33.52
C SER A 22 38.19 -42.74 -34.16
N ALA A 23 38.34 -42.49 -35.47
CA ALA A 23 37.42 -41.64 -36.21
C ALA A 23 36.02 -42.27 -36.31
N ALA A 24 35.89 -43.57 -36.62
CA ALA A 24 34.59 -44.24 -36.68
C ALA A 24 33.88 -44.34 -35.31
N MET A 25 34.61 -44.55 -34.21
CA MET A 25 34.04 -44.47 -32.86
C MET A 25 33.63 -43.05 -32.48
N ALA A 26 34.43 -42.03 -32.81
CA ALA A 26 34.08 -40.63 -32.55
C ALA A 26 32.86 -40.19 -33.38
N PHE A 27 32.77 -40.59 -34.65
CA PHE A 27 31.60 -40.38 -35.51
C PHE A 27 30.38 -41.15 -35.02
N GLY A 28 30.54 -42.41 -34.59
CA GLY A 28 29.45 -43.22 -34.03
C GLY A 28 28.93 -42.66 -32.71
N PHE A 29 29.81 -42.19 -31.84
CA PHE A 29 29.44 -41.51 -30.59
C PHE A 29 28.77 -40.16 -30.86
N ALA A 30 29.29 -39.35 -31.80
CA ALA A 30 28.67 -38.10 -32.22
C ALA A 30 27.28 -38.34 -32.86
N ALA A 31 27.12 -39.37 -33.68
CA ALA A 31 25.85 -39.75 -34.28
C ALA A 31 24.84 -40.28 -33.25
N PHE A 32 25.30 -41.03 -32.24
CA PHE A 32 24.47 -41.49 -31.12
C PHE A 32 24.03 -40.33 -30.22
N LEU A 33 24.93 -39.40 -29.91
CA LEU A 33 24.61 -38.18 -29.17
C LEU A 33 23.63 -37.30 -29.97
N ALA A 34 23.86 -37.12 -31.27
CA ALA A 34 22.95 -36.38 -32.15
C ALA A 34 21.57 -37.04 -32.24
N SER A 35 21.50 -38.37 -32.37
CA SER A 35 20.24 -39.12 -32.40
C SER A 35 19.47 -39.00 -31.08
N ASN A 36 20.14 -39.17 -29.93
CA ASN A 36 19.51 -38.99 -28.62
C ASN A 36 19.06 -37.54 -28.37
N TYR A 37 19.83 -36.56 -28.84
CA TYR A 37 19.47 -35.15 -28.75
C TYR A 37 18.23 -34.83 -29.60
N ILE A 38 18.18 -35.29 -30.85
CA ILE A 38 17.02 -35.12 -31.74
C ILE A 38 15.77 -35.79 -31.15
N ASP A 39 15.93 -37.00 -30.60
CA ASP A 39 14.87 -37.78 -29.97
C ASP A 39 14.35 -37.11 -28.68
N SER A 40 15.22 -36.49 -27.89
CA SER A 40 14.84 -35.68 -26.72
C SER A 40 14.11 -34.39 -27.12
N ALA A 41 14.64 -33.67 -28.10
CA ALA A 41 14.05 -32.43 -28.61
C ALA A 41 12.65 -32.67 -29.20
N TRP A 42 12.47 -33.75 -29.97
CA TRP A 42 11.18 -34.15 -30.51
C TRP A 42 10.15 -34.47 -29.41
N ARG A 43 10.52 -35.25 -28.39
CA ARG A 43 9.63 -35.55 -27.26
C ARG A 43 9.22 -34.30 -26.50
N LEU A 44 10.17 -33.40 -26.26
CA LEU A 44 9.88 -32.13 -25.60
C LEU A 44 8.93 -31.27 -26.44
N ALA A 45 9.14 -31.19 -27.76
CA ALA A 45 8.27 -30.47 -28.68
C ALA A 45 6.84 -31.05 -28.70
N ARG A 46 6.71 -32.39 -28.73
CA ARG A 46 5.40 -33.06 -28.64
C ARG A 46 4.70 -32.75 -27.30
N GLY A 47 5.44 -32.78 -26.19
CA GLY A 47 4.91 -32.41 -24.88
C GLY A 47 4.45 -30.94 -24.81
N ARG A 48 5.20 -30.01 -25.42
CA ARG A 48 4.80 -28.60 -25.55
C ARG A 48 3.54 -28.45 -26.40
N ALA A 49 3.43 -29.17 -27.51
CA ALA A 49 2.23 -29.16 -28.34
C ALA A 49 1.00 -29.67 -27.57
N ALA A 50 1.15 -30.73 -26.77
CA ALA A 50 0.09 -31.23 -25.88
C ALA A 50 -0.31 -30.17 -24.82
N TYR A 51 0.66 -29.48 -24.22
CA TYR A 51 0.39 -28.36 -23.30
C TYR A 51 -0.44 -27.26 -23.96
N THR A 52 -0.07 -26.83 -25.17
CA THR A 52 -0.81 -25.77 -25.89
C THR A 52 -2.27 -26.16 -26.18
N ARG A 53 -2.56 -27.46 -26.36
CA ARG A 53 -3.94 -27.97 -26.54
C ARG A 53 -4.71 -28.19 -25.23
N GLY A 54 -4.08 -27.99 -24.07
CA GLY A 54 -4.70 -28.27 -22.77
C GLY A 54 -4.66 -29.75 -22.34
N GLU A 55 -3.90 -30.58 -23.05
CA GLU A 55 -3.74 -32.01 -22.75
C GLU A 55 -2.64 -32.21 -21.70
N TRP A 56 -2.90 -31.74 -20.47
CA TRP A 56 -1.90 -31.67 -19.40
C TRP A 56 -1.27 -33.04 -19.08
N ALA A 57 -2.06 -34.11 -19.10
CA ALA A 57 -1.57 -35.47 -18.83
C ALA A 57 -0.55 -35.96 -19.87
N GLU A 58 -0.82 -35.73 -21.16
CA GLU A 58 0.11 -36.07 -22.25
C GLU A 58 1.35 -35.19 -22.23
N SER A 59 1.20 -33.91 -21.85
CA SER A 59 2.35 -33.03 -21.65
C SER A 59 3.27 -33.50 -20.52
N VAL A 60 2.70 -33.89 -19.38
CA VAL A 60 3.43 -34.51 -18.25
C VAL A 60 4.19 -35.75 -18.71
N LYS A 61 3.56 -36.60 -19.54
CA LYS A 61 4.19 -37.80 -20.07
C LYS A 61 5.40 -37.46 -20.93
N GLY A 62 5.24 -36.56 -21.91
CA GLY A 62 6.34 -36.12 -22.78
C GLY A 62 7.51 -35.50 -22.00
N ALA A 63 7.23 -34.66 -21.00
CA ALA A 63 8.25 -34.07 -20.14
C ALA A 63 9.00 -35.14 -19.32
N ARG A 64 8.28 -36.09 -18.71
CA ARG A 64 8.89 -37.18 -17.93
C ARG A 64 9.77 -38.10 -18.78
N GLU A 65 9.41 -38.36 -20.03
CA GLU A 65 10.23 -39.17 -20.92
C GLU A 65 11.60 -38.53 -21.21
N VAL A 66 11.64 -37.21 -21.33
CA VAL A 66 12.90 -36.46 -21.45
C VAL A 66 13.69 -36.53 -20.13
N LEU A 67 13.04 -36.28 -19.00
CA LEU A 67 13.67 -36.28 -17.67
C LEU A 67 14.21 -37.64 -17.22
N LYS A 68 13.70 -38.75 -17.78
CA LYS A 68 14.26 -40.09 -17.56
C LYS A 68 15.67 -40.23 -18.14
N LYS A 69 15.95 -39.57 -19.25
CA LYS A 69 17.26 -39.60 -19.93
C LYS A 69 18.18 -38.49 -19.43
N ASP A 70 17.61 -37.32 -19.15
CA ASP A 70 18.31 -36.12 -18.69
C ASP A 70 17.52 -35.45 -17.54
N PRO A 71 17.76 -35.85 -16.27
CA PRO A 71 17.03 -35.32 -15.11
C PRO A 71 17.23 -33.81 -14.85
N GLY A 72 18.27 -33.21 -15.43
CA GLY A 72 18.62 -31.80 -15.29
C GLY A 72 18.08 -30.91 -16.42
N ASN A 73 17.33 -31.49 -17.38
CA ASN A 73 16.82 -30.77 -18.53
C ASN A 73 15.84 -29.65 -18.12
N GLN A 74 16.30 -28.40 -18.12
CA GLN A 74 15.51 -27.24 -17.66
C GLN A 74 14.20 -27.09 -18.44
N GLY A 75 14.24 -27.26 -19.76
CA GLY A 75 13.04 -27.15 -20.61
C GLY A 75 11.97 -28.21 -20.28
N ALA A 76 12.38 -29.43 -19.95
CA ALA A 76 11.46 -30.50 -19.54
C ALA A 76 10.96 -30.31 -18.10
N LEU A 77 11.79 -29.79 -17.18
CA LEU A 77 11.35 -29.43 -15.83
C LEU A 77 10.30 -28.32 -15.86
N VAL A 78 10.51 -27.25 -16.64
CA VAL A 78 9.53 -26.16 -16.83
C VAL A 78 8.23 -26.70 -17.38
N LEU A 79 8.27 -27.51 -18.46
CA LEU A 79 7.06 -28.08 -19.05
C LEU A 79 6.30 -28.97 -18.05
N LEU A 80 7.03 -29.78 -17.26
CA LEU A 80 6.45 -30.63 -16.23
C LEU A 80 5.77 -29.80 -15.13
N ALA A 81 6.45 -28.78 -14.61
CA ALA A 81 5.93 -27.90 -13.57
C ALA A 81 4.67 -27.16 -14.03
N ARG A 82 4.71 -26.55 -15.22
CA ARG A 82 3.56 -25.88 -15.84
C ARG A 82 2.37 -26.83 -15.98
N SER A 83 2.61 -28.06 -16.44
CA SER A 83 1.55 -29.05 -16.63
C SER A 83 0.95 -29.53 -15.31
N PHE A 84 1.75 -29.67 -14.25
CA PHE A 84 1.24 -29.93 -12.90
C PHE A 84 0.38 -28.78 -12.38
N ALA A 85 0.85 -27.54 -12.51
CA ALA A 85 0.09 -26.36 -12.07
C ALA A 85 -1.27 -26.27 -12.80
N ARG A 86 -1.27 -26.44 -14.14
CA ARG A 86 -2.50 -26.40 -14.96
C ARG A 86 -3.47 -27.55 -14.69
N SER A 87 -2.98 -28.67 -14.14
CA SER A 87 -3.82 -29.80 -13.72
C SER A 87 -4.24 -29.76 -12.24
N GLY A 88 -3.98 -28.64 -11.54
CA GLY A 88 -4.34 -28.46 -10.12
C GLY A 88 -3.47 -29.24 -9.15
N ARG A 89 -2.29 -29.73 -9.58
CA ARG A 89 -1.32 -30.45 -8.76
C ARG A 89 -0.27 -29.48 -8.22
N ASP A 90 -0.73 -28.47 -7.50
CA ASP A 90 0.06 -27.30 -7.11
C ASP A 90 1.30 -27.68 -6.26
N ASP A 91 1.18 -28.57 -5.27
CA ASP A 91 2.31 -29.06 -4.45
C ASP A 91 3.44 -29.66 -5.31
N GLN A 92 3.08 -30.44 -6.32
CA GLN A 92 4.04 -31.10 -7.19
C GLN A 92 4.63 -30.13 -8.21
N ALA A 93 3.86 -29.15 -8.67
CA ALA A 93 4.37 -28.07 -9.49
C ALA A 93 5.47 -27.30 -8.74
N LEU A 94 5.19 -26.88 -7.50
CA LEU A 94 6.13 -26.13 -6.67
C LEU A 94 7.41 -26.93 -6.36
N ALA A 95 7.28 -28.23 -6.06
CA ALA A 95 8.45 -29.10 -5.86
C ALA A 95 9.31 -29.24 -7.12
N VAL A 96 8.70 -29.21 -8.32
CA VAL A 96 9.46 -29.21 -9.58
C VAL A 96 10.09 -27.84 -9.82
N TYR A 97 9.38 -26.74 -9.57
CA TYR A 97 9.89 -25.37 -9.75
C TYR A 97 11.15 -25.10 -8.91
N GLN A 98 11.25 -25.65 -7.70
CA GLN A 98 12.45 -25.54 -6.85
C GLN A 98 13.73 -26.12 -7.48
N ARG A 99 13.61 -26.96 -8.50
CA ARG A 99 14.74 -27.60 -9.20
C ARG A 99 15.16 -26.87 -10.48
N ILE A 100 14.46 -25.78 -10.82
CA ILE A 100 14.66 -25.03 -12.06
C ILE A 100 15.55 -23.84 -11.76
N ASP A 101 16.54 -23.61 -12.62
CA ASP A 101 17.35 -22.40 -12.57
C ASP A 101 16.45 -21.17 -12.78
N SER A 102 16.57 -20.17 -11.92
CA SER A 102 15.87 -18.88 -12.05
C SER A 102 16.02 -18.24 -13.43
N ALA A 103 17.16 -18.45 -14.13
CA ALA A 103 17.40 -17.94 -15.47
C ALA A 103 16.54 -18.63 -16.56
N ALA A 104 15.98 -19.82 -16.27
CA ALA A 104 15.11 -20.56 -17.16
C ALA A 104 13.61 -20.29 -16.92
N LEU A 105 13.25 -19.55 -15.87
CA LEU A 105 11.87 -19.21 -15.53
C LEU A 105 11.39 -17.98 -16.31
N GLU A 106 10.19 -18.07 -16.88
CA GLU A 106 9.52 -16.96 -17.55
C GLU A 106 8.42 -16.36 -16.66
N SER A 107 7.82 -15.23 -17.06
CA SER A 107 6.74 -14.57 -16.31
C SER A 107 5.58 -15.52 -15.97
N LEU A 108 5.20 -16.39 -16.91
CA LEU A 108 4.16 -17.39 -16.70
C LEU A 108 4.50 -18.37 -15.57
N ASP A 109 5.76 -18.74 -15.39
CA ASP A 109 6.16 -19.67 -14.34
C ASP A 109 6.01 -19.04 -12.97
N TYR A 110 6.48 -17.80 -12.82
CA TYR A 110 6.28 -17.03 -11.60
C TYR A 110 4.80 -16.80 -11.28
N LEU A 111 3.96 -16.56 -12.30
CA LEU A 111 2.50 -16.50 -12.12
C LEU A 111 1.93 -17.81 -11.57
N LEU A 112 2.35 -18.96 -12.12
CA LEU A 112 1.88 -20.28 -11.67
C LEU A 112 2.41 -20.66 -10.29
N ILE A 113 3.65 -20.29 -9.96
CA ILE A 113 4.21 -20.41 -8.61
C ILE A 113 3.35 -19.60 -7.64
N GLY A 114 3.06 -18.36 -7.97
CA GLY A 114 2.24 -17.48 -7.13
C GLY A 114 0.83 -18.03 -6.90
N ASP A 115 0.17 -18.48 -7.97
CA ASP A 115 -1.16 -19.10 -7.90
C ASP A 115 -1.14 -20.38 -7.04
N GLY A 116 -0.11 -21.21 -7.16
CA GLY A 116 0.08 -22.42 -6.35
C GLY A 116 0.28 -22.10 -4.87
N CYS A 117 1.19 -21.17 -4.56
CA CYS A 117 1.43 -20.71 -3.19
C CYS A 117 0.17 -20.13 -2.54
N SER A 118 -0.61 -19.32 -3.26
CA SER A 118 -1.84 -18.71 -2.73
C SER A 118 -2.89 -19.77 -2.36
N LYS A 119 -3.10 -20.78 -3.22
CA LYS A 119 -4.02 -21.91 -2.92
C LYS A 119 -3.60 -22.73 -1.69
N LEU A 120 -2.30 -22.80 -1.42
CA LEU A 120 -1.73 -23.48 -0.24
C LEU A 120 -1.66 -22.58 1.01
N GLY A 121 -2.18 -21.35 0.94
CA GLY A 121 -2.15 -20.39 2.04
C GLY A 121 -0.78 -19.75 2.30
N GLN A 122 0.17 -19.88 1.37
CA GLN A 122 1.53 -19.31 1.47
C GLN A 122 1.58 -17.91 0.86
N GLU A 123 0.76 -16.99 1.39
CA GLU A 123 0.55 -15.68 0.74
C GLU A 123 1.81 -14.82 0.56
N PRO A 124 2.78 -14.75 1.50
CA PRO A 124 4.01 -13.99 1.27
C PRO A 124 4.80 -14.49 0.05
N MET A 125 4.85 -15.80 -0.15
CA MET A 125 5.50 -16.41 -1.32
C MET A 125 4.69 -16.16 -2.59
N ALA A 126 3.36 -16.20 -2.50
CA ALA A 126 2.48 -15.95 -3.62
C ALA A 126 2.69 -14.55 -4.22
N VAL A 127 2.68 -13.53 -3.36
CA VAL A 127 2.88 -12.13 -3.75
C VAL A 127 4.28 -11.90 -4.31
N SER A 128 5.32 -12.46 -3.67
CA SER A 128 6.69 -12.37 -4.17
C SER A 128 6.79 -12.91 -5.60
N ALA A 129 6.23 -14.09 -5.85
CA ALA A 129 6.24 -14.70 -7.18
C ALA A 129 5.43 -13.87 -8.19
N TRP A 130 4.25 -13.36 -7.85
CA TRP A 130 3.50 -12.49 -8.75
C TRP A 130 4.23 -11.17 -9.06
N LEU A 131 4.97 -10.59 -8.11
CA LEU A 131 5.80 -9.42 -8.35
C LEU A 131 6.97 -9.72 -9.30
N ASP A 132 7.60 -10.89 -9.17
CA ASP A 132 8.61 -11.35 -10.12
C ASP A 132 8.01 -11.54 -11.53
N ALA A 133 6.78 -12.07 -11.63
CA ALA A 133 6.05 -12.17 -12.89
C ALA A 133 5.77 -10.78 -13.51
N GLU A 134 5.34 -9.81 -12.69
CA GLU A 134 5.08 -8.43 -13.15
C GLU A 134 6.37 -7.76 -13.61
N ARG A 135 7.50 -7.98 -12.93
CA ARG A 135 8.80 -7.45 -13.35
C ARG A 135 9.20 -7.94 -14.74
N LEU A 136 8.95 -9.21 -15.05
CA LEU A 136 9.26 -9.80 -16.36
C LEU A 136 8.23 -9.43 -17.44
N ALA A 137 6.96 -9.27 -17.07
CA ALA A 137 5.88 -8.89 -18.00
C ALA A 137 4.92 -7.86 -17.35
N PRO A 138 5.28 -6.56 -17.37
CA PRO A 138 4.57 -5.51 -16.61
C PRO A 138 3.13 -5.22 -17.01
N ASN A 139 2.69 -5.80 -18.13
CA ASN A 139 1.35 -5.63 -18.69
C ASN A 139 0.62 -6.98 -18.87
N ASP A 140 1.12 -8.09 -18.29
CA ASP A 140 0.41 -9.36 -18.33
C ASP A 140 -0.92 -9.26 -17.53
N PRO A 141 -2.08 -9.44 -18.16
CA PRO A 141 -3.35 -9.11 -17.53
C PRO A 141 -3.73 -10.10 -16.42
N GLN A 142 -3.22 -11.34 -16.43
CA GLN A 142 -3.45 -12.29 -15.33
C GLN A 142 -2.66 -11.88 -14.08
N THR A 143 -1.39 -11.53 -14.25
CA THR A 143 -0.53 -11.05 -13.17
C THR A 143 -1.07 -9.76 -12.56
N LEU A 144 -1.45 -8.79 -13.40
CA LEU A 144 -2.09 -7.55 -12.96
C LEU A 144 -3.37 -7.82 -12.16
N PHE A 145 -4.21 -8.77 -12.61
CA PHE A 145 -5.42 -9.15 -11.91
C PHE A 145 -5.14 -9.76 -10.53
N ARG A 146 -4.17 -10.68 -10.41
CA ARG A 146 -3.79 -11.29 -9.11
C ARG A 146 -3.32 -10.25 -8.11
N LEU A 147 -2.37 -9.41 -8.52
CA LEU A 147 -1.80 -8.37 -7.67
C LEU A 147 -2.83 -7.29 -7.30
N ALA A 148 -3.66 -6.84 -8.25
CA ALA A 148 -4.72 -5.86 -7.96
C ALA A 148 -5.73 -6.42 -6.95
N LEU A 149 -6.16 -7.67 -7.12
CA LEU A 149 -7.11 -8.31 -6.21
C LEU A 149 -6.50 -8.53 -4.81
N TYR A 150 -5.24 -8.98 -4.75
CA TYR A 150 -4.51 -9.14 -3.51
C TYR A 150 -4.36 -7.80 -2.76
N SER A 151 -3.80 -6.78 -3.40
CA SER A 151 -3.62 -5.46 -2.78
C SER A 151 -4.95 -4.86 -2.34
N HIS A 152 -6.04 -5.05 -3.10
CA HIS A 152 -7.37 -4.59 -2.70
C HIS A 152 -7.89 -5.32 -1.46
N LYS A 153 -7.76 -6.66 -1.41
CA LYS A 153 -8.12 -7.50 -0.25
C LYS A 153 -7.34 -7.09 1.01
N GLU A 154 -6.06 -6.78 0.87
CA GLU A 154 -5.20 -6.30 1.95
C GLU A 154 -5.44 -4.82 2.34
N LYS A 155 -6.51 -4.20 1.83
CA LYS A 155 -6.89 -2.80 2.09
C LYS A 155 -5.78 -1.81 1.69
N GLN A 156 -5.07 -2.09 0.60
CA GLN A 156 -4.04 -1.25 0.00
C GLN A 156 -4.52 -0.69 -1.35
N PRO A 157 -5.58 0.14 -1.39
CA PRO A 157 -6.19 0.61 -2.64
C PRO A 157 -5.21 1.37 -3.54
N LEU A 158 -4.28 2.12 -2.95
CA LEU A 158 -3.28 2.90 -3.70
C LEU A 158 -2.24 2.02 -4.41
N GLU A 159 -1.95 0.82 -3.90
CA GLU A 159 -1.08 -0.15 -4.58
C GLU A 159 -1.83 -0.93 -5.67
N ALA A 160 -3.13 -1.14 -5.46
CA ALA A 160 -3.98 -1.86 -6.40
C ALA A 160 -4.35 -1.01 -7.64
N LEU A 161 -4.54 0.30 -7.47
CA LEU A 161 -5.06 1.21 -8.50
C LEU A 161 -4.28 1.19 -9.84
N PRO A 162 -2.95 1.36 -9.89
CA PRO A 162 -2.22 1.31 -11.16
C PRO A 162 -2.46 0.03 -11.95
N ARG A 163 -2.52 -1.11 -11.25
CA ARG A 163 -2.73 -2.42 -11.86
C ARG A 163 -4.15 -2.58 -12.35
N ALA A 164 -5.13 -2.11 -11.59
CA ALA A 164 -6.54 -2.11 -11.99
C ALA A 164 -6.77 -1.26 -13.25
N ARG A 165 -6.19 -0.06 -13.34
CA ARG A 165 -6.26 0.82 -14.53
C ARG A 165 -5.67 0.16 -15.77
N LYS A 166 -4.47 -0.44 -15.66
CA LYS A 166 -3.86 -1.20 -16.76
C LYS A 166 -4.73 -2.37 -17.19
N LEU A 167 -5.25 -3.13 -16.22
CA LEU A 167 -6.13 -4.26 -16.47
C LEU A 167 -7.43 -3.84 -17.15
N ALA A 168 -8.00 -2.69 -16.80
CA ALA A 168 -9.25 -2.18 -17.38
C ALA A 168 -9.14 -1.96 -18.90
N SER A 169 -7.94 -1.69 -19.41
CA SER A 169 -7.65 -1.55 -20.83
C SER A 169 -7.49 -2.89 -21.58
N ASP A 170 -7.45 -4.03 -20.89
CA ASP A 170 -7.30 -5.35 -21.52
C ASP A 170 -8.58 -5.78 -22.27
N PRO A 171 -8.48 -6.36 -23.48
CA PRO A 171 -9.66 -6.79 -24.24
C PRO A 171 -10.49 -7.89 -23.59
N LYS A 172 -9.89 -8.79 -22.81
CA LYS A 172 -10.56 -9.97 -22.23
C LYS A 172 -10.90 -9.77 -20.76
N LEU A 173 -9.99 -9.19 -20.00
CA LEU A 173 -10.10 -8.96 -18.56
C LEU A 173 -10.47 -7.52 -18.21
N GLY A 174 -10.64 -6.64 -19.21
CA GLY A 174 -10.97 -5.23 -19.01
C GLY A 174 -12.23 -4.97 -18.20
N LEU A 175 -13.24 -5.85 -18.30
CA LEU A 175 -14.45 -5.71 -17.48
C LEU A 175 -14.18 -6.02 -16.00
N ARG A 176 -13.33 -7.01 -15.69
CA ARG A 176 -12.86 -7.27 -14.32
C ARG A 176 -11.97 -6.14 -13.81
N GLY A 177 -11.11 -5.60 -14.67
CA GLY A 177 -10.30 -4.43 -14.38
C GLY A 177 -11.15 -3.21 -14.01
N ALA A 178 -12.16 -2.88 -14.82
CA ALA A 178 -13.09 -1.78 -14.55
C ALA A 178 -13.86 -1.98 -13.25
N TRP A 179 -14.28 -3.21 -12.93
CA TRP A 179 -14.94 -3.51 -11.65
C TRP A 179 -14.03 -3.25 -10.45
N ILE A 180 -12.79 -3.73 -10.49
CA ILE A 180 -11.81 -3.52 -9.43
C ILE A 180 -11.47 -2.03 -9.32
N GLU A 181 -11.25 -1.36 -10.44
CA GLU A 181 -10.95 0.08 -10.52
C GLU A 181 -12.06 0.93 -9.87
N ALA A 182 -13.33 0.68 -10.21
CA ALA A 182 -14.47 1.37 -9.62
C ALA A 182 -14.55 1.20 -8.10
N ARG A 183 -14.28 -0.02 -7.59
CA ARG A 183 -14.25 -0.30 -6.15
C ARG A 183 -13.12 0.44 -5.46
N ILE A 184 -11.92 0.42 -6.04
CA ILE A 184 -10.76 1.13 -5.50
C ILE A 184 -11.02 2.64 -5.43
N TYR A 185 -11.55 3.25 -6.50
CA TYR A 185 -11.90 4.67 -6.46
C TYR A 185 -12.98 4.98 -5.44
N SER A 186 -13.96 4.10 -5.24
CA SER A 186 -14.93 4.23 -4.16
C SER A 186 -14.27 4.15 -2.76
N ASP A 187 -13.29 3.27 -2.56
CA ASP A 187 -12.57 3.17 -1.28
C ASP A 187 -11.67 4.38 -1.00
N LEU A 188 -11.08 4.94 -2.06
CA LEU A 188 -10.32 6.20 -2.03
C LEU A 188 -11.20 7.45 -1.89
N ASP A 189 -12.52 7.28 -2.00
CA ASP A 189 -13.54 8.34 -1.98
C ASP A 189 -13.41 9.35 -3.11
N GLU A 190 -13.20 8.82 -4.32
CA GLU A 190 -13.12 9.56 -5.57
C GLU A 190 -14.29 9.15 -6.48
N PRO A 191 -15.53 9.57 -6.16
CA PRO A 191 -16.73 9.09 -6.84
C PRO A 191 -16.79 9.48 -8.33
N GLU A 192 -16.18 10.60 -8.71
CA GLU A 192 -16.07 11.00 -10.12
C GLU A 192 -15.21 10.02 -10.91
N SER A 193 -14.05 9.65 -10.38
CA SER A 193 -13.15 8.67 -10.99
C SER A 193 -13.77 7.27 -11.01
N ALA A 194 -14.60 6.94 -10.01
CA ALA A 194 -15.34 5.68 -10.00
C ALA A 194 -16.45 5.60 -11.06
N SER A 195 -17.01 6.73 -11.51
CA SER A 195 -18.23 6.77 -12.32
C SER A 195 -18.08 6.08 -13.68
N THR A 196 -17.03 6.40 -14.44
CA THR A 196 -16.80 5.85 -15.78
C THR A 196 -16.58 4.33 -15.79
N PRO A 197 -15.64 3.76 -15.01
CA PRO A 197 -15.46 2.31 -14.98
C PRO A 197 -16.71 1.60 -14.45
N LEU A 198 -17.45 2.21 -13.53
CA LEU A 198 -18.68 1.63 -12.98
C LEU A 198 -19.83 1.59 -13.98
N GLU A 199 -20.03 2.66 -14.76
CA GLU A 199 -21.02 2.69 -15.84
C GLU A 199 -20.72 1.63 -16.93
N ARG A 200 -19.43 1.34 -17.20
CA ARG A 200 -19.05 0.24 -18.10
C ARG A 200 -19.55 -1.12 -17.58
N VAL A 201 -19.41 -1.39 -16.28
CA VAL A 201 -19.89 -2.62 -15.65
C VAL A 201 -21.42 -2.65 -15.55
N LEU A 202 -22.04 -1.52 -15.22
CA LEU A 202 -23.49 -1.39 -15.04
C LEU A 202 -24.28 -1.62 -16.34
N LYS A 203 -23.67 -1.45 -17.51
CA LYS A 203 -24.29 -1.74 -18.82
C LYS A 203 -24.34 -3.23 -19.17
N VAL A 204 -23.64 -4.09 -18.43
CA VAL A 204 -23.59 -5.54 -18.70
C VAL A 204 -24.74 -6.25 -18.00
N ASP A 205 -25.35 -7.22 -18.69
CA ASP A 205 -26.45 -8.02 -18.16
C ASP A 205 -26.00 -8.97 -17.03
N ALA A 206 -26.95 -9.35 -16.17
CA ALA A 206 -26.65 -10.15 -14.99
C ALA A 206 -26.07 -11.55 -15.31
N PRO A 207 -26.58 -12.33 -16.29
CA PRO A 207 -25.93 -13.56 -16.72
C PRO A 207 -24.45 -13.38 -17.10
N SER A 208 -24.14 -12.40 -17.94
CA SER A 208 -22.77 -12.11 -18.35
C SER A 208 -21.86 -11.74 -17.17
N LEU A 209 -22.34 -10.91 -16.24
CA LEU A 209 -21.59 -10.58 -15.02
C LEU A 209 -21.29 -11.80 -14.15
N ARG A 210 -22.27 -12.71 -13.99
CA ARG A 210 -22.07 -13.96 -13.22
C ARG A 210 -20.98 -14.86 -13.81
N THR A 211 -20.84 -14.91 -15.15
CA THR A 211 -19.77 -15.71 -15.79
C THR A 211 -18.36 -15.27 -15.39
N ILE A 212 -18.21 -14.01 -14.95
CA ILE A 212 -16.93 -13.46 -14.52
C ILE A 212 -16.83 -13.27 -12.99
N GLY A 213 -17.82 -13.75 -12.24
CA GLY A 213 -17.86 -13.71 -10.77
C GLY A 213 -18.25 -12.34 -10.20
N ILE A 214 -19.08 -11.58 -10.91
CA ILE A 214 -19.58 -10.28 -10.44
C ILE A 214 -21.10 -10.37 -10.26
N GLU A 215 -21.59 -10.00 -9.07
CA GLU A 215 -23.02 -9.99 -8.78
C GLU A 215 -23.67 -8.66 -9.15
N ARG A 216 -24.83 -8.71 -9.83
CA ARG A 216 -25.53 -7.50 -10.30
C ARG A 216 -25.93 -6.58 -9.13
N SER A 217 -26.31 -7.17 -8.00
CA SER A 217 -26.69 -6.43 -6.79
C SER A 217 -25.53 -5.64 -6.20
N GLU A 218 -24.31 -6.19 -6.22
CA GLU A 218 -23.10 -5.49 -5.77
C GLU A 218 -22.77 -4.29 -6.66
N VAL A 219 -22.86 -4.48 -8.00
CA VAL A 219 -22.66 -3.40 -8.96
C VAL A 219 -23.67 -2.28 -8.72
N ALA A 220 -24.95 -2.63 -8.49
CA ALA A 220 -26.00 -1.66 -8.22
C ALA A 220 -25.79 -0.91 -6.90
N SER A 221 -25.42 -1.59 -5.82
CA SER A 221 -25.10 -0.96 -4.53
C SER A 221 -23.92 0.00 -4.66
N LEU A 222 -22.84 -0.40 -5.35
CA LEU A 222 -21.69 0.48 -5.57
C LEU A 222 -22.08 1.70 -6.42
N ALA A 223 -22.85 1.50 -7.48
CA ALA A 223 -23.29 2.59 -8.36
C ALA A 223 -24.23 3.57 -7.65
N ALA A 224 -25.14 3.07 -6.81
CA ALA A 224 -25.98 3.91 -5.97
C ALA A 224 -25.13 4.70 -4.95
N ARG A 225 -24.16 4.06 -4.29
CA ARG A 225 -23.22 4.72 -3.37
C ARG A 225 -22.44 5.84 -4.04
N VAL A 226 -21.89 5.60 -5.23
CA VAL A 226 -21.17 6.61 -6.01
C VAL A 226 -22.09 7.78 -6.38
N ASN A 227 -23.30 7.51 -6.88
CA ASN A 227 -24.26 8.57 -7.22
C ASN A 227 -24.68 9.39 -6.01
N LEU A 228 -24.88 8.79 -4.84
CA LEU A 228 -25.20 9.51 -3.61
C LEU A 228 -24.06 10.41 -3.15
N ARG A 229 -22.79 10.01 -3.31
CA ARG A 229 -21.64 10.88 -3.03
C ARG A 229 -21.54 12.06 -4.00
N LEU A 230 -22.01 11.86 -5.24
CA LEU A 230 -22.16 12.93 -6.24
C LEU A 230 -23.43 13.78 -6.05
N GLY A 231 -24.24 13.51 -5.03
CA GLY A 231 -25.49 14.23 -4.78
C GLY A 231 -26.59 13.94 -5.80
N ARG A 232 -26.64 12.73 -6.36
CA ARG A 232 -27.61 12.27 -7.36
C ARG A 232 -28.56 11.20 -6.79
N PRO A 233 -29.43 11.53 -5.83
CA PRO A 233 -30.23 10.55 -5.11
C PRO A 233 -31.31 9.88 -5.98
N GLU A 234 -31.88 10.57 -6.97
CA GLU A 234 -32.86 10.00 -7.89
C GLU A 234 -32.24 8.87 -8.70
N ARG A 235 -31.07 9.15 -9.30
CA ARG A 235 -30.32 8.16 -10.07
C ARG A 235 -29.93 6.96 -9.21
N ALA A 236 -29.56 7.18 -7.94
CA ALA A 236 -29.25 6.10 -7.02
C ALA A 236 -30.48 5.19 -6.78
N LEU A 237 -31.67 5.76 -6.58
CA LEU A 237 -32.90 4.97 -6.41
C LEU A 237 -33.25 4.17 -7.68
N GLU A 238 -33.19 4.79 -8.85
CA GLU A 238 -33.43 4.11 -10.14
C GLU A 238 -32.55 2.86 -10.29
N ILE A 239 -31.26 2.99 -9.97
CA ILE A 239 -30.30 1.89 -10.04
C ILE A 239 -30.68 0.77 -9.07
N LEU A 240 -30.96 1.12 -7.80
CA LEU A 240 -31.32 0.14 -6.77
C LEU A 240 -32.62 -0.60 -7.14
N ASP A 241 -33.61 0.10 -7.67
CA ASP A 241 -34.89 -0.47 -8.03
C ASP A 241 -34.76 -1.42 -9.23
N SER A 242 -34.01 -1.01 -10.26
CA SER A 242 -33.75 -1.84 -11.44
C SER A 242 -33.02 -3.16 -11.13
N ALA A 243 -32.26 -3.21 -10.03
CA ALA A 243 -31.46 -4.37 -9.66
C ALA A 243 -32.16 -5.31 -8.65
N SER A 244 -33.22 -4.85 -7.98
CA SER A 244 -33.77 -5.53 -6.81
C SER A 244 -34.72 -6.69 -7.09
N GLY A 245 -35.20 -6.88 -8.33
CA GLY A 245 -36.16 -7.94 -8.65
C GLY A 245 -37.42 -7.93 -7.77
N GLY A 246 -37.70 -6.84 -7.06
CA GLY A 246 -38.77 -6.68 -6.07
C GLY A 246 -38.32 -6.50 -4.61
N GLU A 247 -37.14 -6.99 -4.19
CA GLU A 247 -36.70 -6.88 -2.79
C GLU A 247 -35.25 -6.37 -2.65
N ARG A 248 -35.10 -5.21 -1.99
CA ARG A 248 -33.79 -4.62 -1.69
C ARG A 248 -33.09 -5.42 -0.58
N ASN A 249 -31.81 -5.74 -0.75
CA ASN A 249 -31.00 -6.31 0.34
C ASN A 249 -30.70 -5.24 1.42
N ARG A 250 -30.07 -5.65 2.54
CA ARG A 250 -29.76 -4.76 3.68
C ARG A 250 -29.00 -3.49 3.27
N GLU A 251 -27.96 -3.61 2.44
CA GLU A 251 -27.17 -2.47 1.99
C GLU A 251 -27.99 -1.56 1.06
N SER A 252 -28.69 -2.14 0.09
CA SER A 252 -29.55 -1.40 -0.84
C SER A 252 -30.67 -0.66 -0.11
N ARG A 253 -31.25 -1.22 0.97
CA ARG A 253 -32.22 -0.53 1.83
C ARG A 253 -31.59 0.67 2.54
N TRP A 254 -30.40 0.50 3.10
CA TRP A 254 -29.68 1.58 3.74
C TRP A 254 -29.31 2.70 2.74
N LEU A 255 -28.80 2.36 1.56
CA LEU A 255 -28.51 3.33 0.50
C LEU A 255 -29.78 4.09 0.04
N ALA A 256 -30.91 3.39 -0.11
CA ALA A 256 -32.17 4.04 -0.43
C ALA A 256 -32.62 5.02 0.67
N SER A 257 -32.40 4.68 1.95
CA SER A 257 -32.65 5.62 3.06
C SER A 257 -31.81 6.90 2.91
N ARG A 258 -30.56 6.80 2.44
CA ARG A 258 -29.68 7.95 2.20
C ARG A 258 -30.13 8.76 0.98
N ALA A 259 -30.65 8.11 -0.05
CA ALA A 259 -31.27 8.79 -1.17
C ALA A 259 -32.49 9.62 -0.73
N PHE A 260 -33.38 9.05 0.08
CA PHE A 260 -34.53 9.76 0.65
C PHE A 260 -34.10 10.90 1.57
N LEU A 261 -33.06 10.70 2.38
CA LEU A 261 -32.48 11.73 3.23
C LEU A 261 -31.97 12.91 2.40
N GLN A 262 -31.28 12.63 1.29
CA GLN A 262 -30.81 13.67 0.38
C GLN A 262 -31.96 14.45 -0.28
N GLN A 263 -33.13 13.84 -0.43
CA GLN A 263 -34.34 14.48 -0.95
C GLN A 263 -35.20 15.16 0.13
N GLY A 264 -34.83 15.09 1.42
CA GLY A 264 -35.62 15.68 2.51
C GLY A 264 -36.85 14.87 2.94
N LYS A 265 -36.95 13.60 2.52
CA LYS A 265 -38.14 12.75 2.71
C LYS A 265 -38.09 11.96 4.02
N ALA A 266 -38.37 12.62 5.14
CA ALA A 266 -38.16 12.06 6.48
C ALA A 266 -38.93 10.76 6.78
N SER A 267 -40.18 10.64 6.33
CA SER A 267 -41.01 9.44 6.50
C SER A 267 -40.40 8.22 5.81
N GLU A 268 -39.92 8.40 4.59
CA GLU A 268 -39.32 7.36 3.76
C GLU A 268 -37.95 6.96 4.31
N VAL A 269 -37.20 7.91 4.89
CA VAL A 269 -35.96 7.60 5.63
C VAL A 269 -36.26 6.66 6.79
N ALA A 270 -37.23 7.00 7.65
CA ALA A 270 -37.58 6.20 8.82
C ALA A 270 -38.05 4.79 8.41
N SER A 271 -38.91 4.70 7.40
CA SER A 271 -39.39 3.42 6.87
C SER A 271 -38.26 2.56 6.30
N ALA A 272 -37.34 3.15 5.54
CA ALA A 272 -36.22 2.42 4.95
C ALA A 272 -35.22 1.95 6.02
N LEU A 273 -34.93 2.79 7.03
CA LEU A 273 -34.00 2.46 8.12
C LEU A 273 -34.53 1.40 9.09
N ALA A 274 -35.84 1.38 9.36
CA ALA A 274 -36.45 0.39 10.24
C ALA A 274 -36.19 -1.06 9.77
N ALA A 275 -35.99 -1.26 8.46
CA ALA A 275 -35.68 -2.55 7.86
C ALA A 275 -34.16 -2.87 7.77
N VAL A 276 -33.28 -1.99 8.27
CA VAL A 276 -31.82 -2.19 8.28
C VAL A 276 -31.41 -2.77 9.64
N ILE A 277 -31.55 -4.09 9.78
CA ILE A 277 -31.21 -4.82 11.01
C ILE A 277 -30.12 -5.86 10.68
N PRO A 278 -28.99 -5.89 11.42
CA PRO A 278 -28.59 -4.93 12.46
C PRO A 278 -28.24 -3.55 11.86
N PRO A 279 -28.12 -2.48 12.68
CA PRO A 279 -27.66 -1.17 12.23
C PRO A 279 -26.29 -1.22 11.54
N MET A 280 -25.97 -0.20 10.73
CA MET A 280 -24.65 -0.11 10.09
C MET A 280 -23.53 0.11 11.13
N PRO A 281 -22.32 -0.42 10.89
CA PRO A 281 -21.18 -0.20 11.78
C PRO A 281 -20.90 1.30 12.03
N PRO A 282 -20.39 1.70 13.20
CA PRO A 282 -20.11 3.10 13.52
C PRO A 282 -19.11 3.80 12.59
N LEU A 283 -18.21 3.04 11.96
CA LEU A 283 -17.25 3.52 10.96
C LEU A 283 -17.72 3.33 9.50
N ALA A 284 -18.98 2.92 9.27
CA ALA A 284 -19.52 2.85 7.92
C ALA A 284 -19.56 4.26 7.30
N ARG A 285 -18.74 4.47 6.28
CA ARG A 285 -18.60 5.78 5.64
C ARG A 285 -19.91 6.17 4.93
N GLU A 286 -20.37 7.38 5.20
CA GLU A 286 -21.62 7.90 4.65
C GLU A 286 -21.51 8.20 3.15
N PRO A 287 -22.49 7.77 2.34
CA PRO A 287 -22.53 8.09 0.92
C PRO A 287 -23.12 9.49 0.75
N ALA A 288 -22.31 10.51 1.02
CA ALA A 288 -22.72 11.90 0.99
C ALA A 288 -21.72 12.77 0.23
N PRO A 289 -22.15 13.93 -0.30
CA PRO A 289 -21.22 14.97 -0.74
C PRO A 289 -20.43 15.53 0.45
N TYR A 290 -19.20 15.99 0.16
CA TYR A 290 -18.38 16.75 1.09
C TYR A 290 -18.93 18.16 1.30
N THR A 291 -18.70 18.71 2.48
CA THR A 291 -19.21 20.03 2.88
C THR A 291 -18.14 20.96 3.43
N SER A 292 -16.89 20.48 3.55
CA SER A 292 -15.75 21.07 4.27
C SER A 292 -15.99 21.24 5.77
N ALA A 293 -14.90 21.36 6.53
CA ALA A 293 -14.93 21.58 7.98
C ALA A 293 -15.68 22.86 8.39
N VAL A 294 -15.75 23.88 7.52
CA VAL A 294 -16.45 25.14 7.80
C VAL A 294 -17.92 24.90 8.13
N SER A 295 -18.55 23.93 7.47
CA SER A 295 -19.95 23.55 7.70
C SER A 295 -20.20 22.96 9.09
N CYS A 296 -19.15 22.47 9.77
CA CYS A 296 -19.25 21.93 11.12
C CYS A 296 -19.19 23.03 12.21
N ARG A 297 -18.62 24.21 11.90
CA ARG A 297 -18.35 25.28 12.87
C ARG A 297 -19.60 25.77 13.63
N PRO A 298 -20.78 25.96 13.01
CA PRO A 298 -21.94 26.51 13.72
C PRO A 298 -22.41 25.67 14.93
N CYS A 299 -22.23 24.35 14.87
CA CYS A 299 -22.62 23.44 15.96
C CYS A 299 -21.42 22.93 16.79
N HIS A 300 -20.21 22.93 16.21
CA HIS A 300 -19.00 22.38 16.84
C HIS A 300 -17.86 23.41 16.98
N ALA A 301 -18.20 24.68 17.25
CA ALA A 301 -17.27 25.81 17.21
C ALA A 301 -15.94 25.54 17.94
N SER A 302 -15.97 25.12 19.21
CA SER A 302 -14.73 24.89 19.99
C SER A 302 -13.83 23.81 19.38
N ILE A 303 -14.41 22.73 18.86
CA ILE A 303 -13.64 21.63 18.24
C ILE A 303 -13.07 22.11 16.90
N TYR A 304 -13.88 22.80 16.11
CA TYR A 304 -13.46 23.37 14.84
C TYR A 304 -12.27 24.31 15.03
N GLU A 305 -12.36 25.31 15.91
CA GLU A 305 -11.27 26.27 16.13
C GLU A 305 -9.98 25.55 16.56
N SER A 306 -10.07 24.61 17.50
CA SER A 306 -8.91 23.83 17.93
C SER A 306 -8.29 23.00 16.79
N GLN A 307 -9.13 22.37 15.97
CA GLN A 307 -8.68 21.46 14.92
C GLN A 307 -8.03 22.21 13.76
N GLN A 308 -8.52 23.40 13.39
CA GLN A 308 -7.98 24.19 12.29
C GLN A 308 -6.52 24.65 12.51
N TYR A 309 -6.07 24.71 13.76
CA TYR A 309 -4.67 25.02 14.12
C TYR A 309 -3.85 23.77 14.51
N SER A 310 -4.45 22.59 14.40
CA SER A 310 -3.75 21.33 14.67
C SER A 310 -2.77 20.98 13.55
N ARG A 311 -1.76 20.19 13.90
CA ARG A 311 -0.80 19.62 12.93
C ARG A 311 -1.48 18.77 11.86
N HIS A 312 -2.66 18.21 12.12
CA HIS A 312 -3.46 17.53 11.09
C HIS A 312 -3.99 18.51 10.05
N ALA A 313 -4.52 19.67 10.45
CA ALA A 313 -5.03 20.66 9.51
C ALA A 313 -3.92 21.30 8.65
N LEU A 314 -2.67 21.30 9.12
CA LEU A 314 -1.52 21.91 8.46
C LEU A 314 -0.70 20.95 7.59
N THR A 315 -1.14 19.71 7.39
CA THR A 315 -0.37 18.70 6.63
C THR A 315 -0.18 19.01 5.15
N PHE A 316 -1.01 19.87 4.56
CA PHE A 316 -0.95 20.24 3.16
C PHE A 316 -1.17 21.74 2.99
N GLN A 317 -0.51 22.31 1.98
CA GLN A 317 -0.67 23.70 1.61
C GLN A 317 -0.53 23.87 0.10
N ASP A 318 -1.41 24.69 -0.46
CA ASP A 318 -1.31 25.10 -1.86
C ASP A 318 -0.12 26.04 -2.05
N ARG A 319 0.78 25.66 -2.97
CA ARG A 319 2.03 26.40 -3.24
C ARG A 319 2.87 26.58 -1.97
N TRP A 320 3.99 27.28 -2.10
CA TRP A 320 4.83 27.59 -0.95
C TRP A 320 4.24 28.76 -0.14
N LYS A 321 3.38 28.42 0.82
CA LYS A 321 2.81 29.34 1.82
C LYS A 321 2.91 28.76 3.23
N SER A 322 4.13 28.36 3.62
CA SER A 322 4.39 27.77 4.94
C SER A 322 3.85 28.67 6.07
N PRO A 323 2.92 28.18 6.91
CA PRO A 323 2.46 28.86 8.11
C PRO A 323 3.50 28.79 9.22
N THR A 324 4.54 27.96 9.06
CA THR A 324 5.59 27.75 10.06
C THR A 324 6.93 28.39 9.68
N ALA A 325 7.16 28.70 8.41
CA ALA A 325 8.33 29.42 7.95
C ALA A 325 8.14 30.93 8.14
N SER A 326 9.18 31.61 8.64
CA SER A 326 9.21 33.07 8.67
C SER A 326 9.29 33.63 7.24
N LYS A 327 8.86 34.89 7.05
CA LYS A 327 8.92 35.57 5.73
C LYS A 327 10.31 35.51 5.08
N HIS A 328 11.38 35.53 5.89
CA HIS A 328 12.77 35.47 5.40
C HIS A 328 13.22 34.08 4.93
N LYS A 329 12.41 33.04 5.14
CA LYS A 329 12.64 31.68 4.64
C LYS A 329 11.65 31.31 3.53
N ALA A 330 10.71 32.21 3.22
CA ALA A 330 9.76 32.03 2.13
C ALA A 330 10.39 32.25 0.74
N GLU A 331 11.45 33.05 0.67
CA GLU A 331 12.22 33.37 -0.53
C GLU A 331 13.71 33.51 -0.18
N GLY A 332 14.59 33.33 -1.16
CA GLY A 332 16.03 33.53 -1.02
C GLY A 332 16.86 32.30 -1.35
N GLU A 333 18.17 32.42 -1.14
CA GLU A 333 19.12 31.33 -1.36
C GLU A 333 19.06 30.29 -0.23
N ILE A 334 19.16 29.03 -0.64
CA ILE A 334 19.17 27.86 0.21
C ILE A 334 20.43 27.06 -0.15
N PRO A 335 21.46 27.07 0.71
CA PRO A 335 22.61 26.20 0.52
C PRO A 335 22.19 24.74 0.50
N ASP A 336 22.77 23.93 -0.37
CA ASP A 336 22.53 22.50 -0.32
C ASP A 336 23.18 21.91 0.96
N PRO A 337 22.45 21.09 1.73
CA PRO A 337 22.95 20.52 2.98
C PRO A 337 24.11 19.54 2.84
N ILE A 338 24.39 19.04 1.63
CA ILE A 338 25.42 18.00 1.40
C ILE A 338 26.54 18.50 0.48
N SER A 339 26.21 19.23 -0.59
CA SER A 339 27.17 19.60 -1.64
C SER A 339 27.34 21.11 -1.79
N THR A 340 28.57 21.60 -1.61
CA THR A 340 28.91 23.02 -1.81
C THR A 340 28.84 23.47 -3.27
N ARG A 341 28.80 22.53 -4.22
CA ARG A 341 28.65 22.78 -5.67
C ARG A 341 27.21 23.13 -6.07
N VAL A 342 26.27 23.00 -5.14
CA VAL A 342 24.84 23.10 -5.42
C VAL A 342 24.27 24.23 -4.58
N ARG A 343 23.49 25.10 -5.23
CA ARG A 343 22.71 26.14 -4.56
C ARG A 343 21.27 26.06 -5.04
N HIS A 344 20.34 26.18 -4.10
CA HIS A 344 18.93 26.34 -4.42
C HIS A 344 18.50 27.78 -4.18
N ARG A 345 17.43 28.20 -4.84
CA ARG A 345 16.82 29.51 -4.62
C ARG A 345 15.31 29.39 -4.74
N LEU A 346 14.59 29.93 -3.77
CA LEU A 346 13.15 30.14 -3.87
C LEU A 346 12.88 31.59 -4.26
N THR A 347 12.05 31.77 -5.28
CA THR A 347 11.54 33.08 -5.70
C THR A 347 10.03 33.03 -5.77
N ASN A 348 9.37 34.09 -5.30
CA ASN A 348 7.92 34.24 -5.44
C ASN A 348 7.63 35.39 -6.39
N ASP A 349 7.01 35.08 -7.52
CA ASP A 349 6.53 36.09 -8.46
C ASP A 349 5.02 36.01 -8.59
N HIS A 350 4.33 37.08 -8.19
CA HIS A 350 2.87 37.20 -8.22
C HIS A 350 2.10 35.97 -7.69
N GLY A 351 2.61 35.32 -6.64
CA GLY A 351 1.98 34.17 -6.01
C GLY A 351 2.32 32.82 -6.63
N THR A 352 3.26 32.78 -7.58
CA THR A 352 3.88 31.56 -8.11
C THR A 352 5.27 31.42 -7.52
N THR A 353 5.51 30.32 -6.80
CA THR A 353 6.83 30.06 -6.22
C THR A 353 7.63 29.15 -7.15
N THR A 354 8.83 29.60 -7.50
CA THR A 354 9.79 28.83 -8.30
C THR A 354 10.92 28.35 -7.40
N LEU A 355 11.27 27.06 -7.53
CA LEU A 355 12.49 26.48 -7.00
C LEU A 355 13.51 26.39 -8.14
N GLU A 356 14.61 27.14 -8.00
CA GLU A 356 15.76 27.03 -8.87
C GLU A 356 16.84 26.21 -8.17
N THR A 357 17.51 25.33 -8.90
CA THR A 357 18.67 24.57 -8.42
C THR A 357 19.80 24.72 -9.41
N THR A 358 20.88 25.35 -8.98
CA THR A 358 22.11 25.50 -9.76
C THR A 358 23.12 24.46 -9.29
N VAL A 359 23.58 23.61 -10.22
CA VAL A 359 24.65 22.63 -10.02
C VAL A 359 25.83 23.07 -10.87
N ASP A 360 26.91 23.48 -10.22
CA ASP A 360 28.04 24.13 -10.89
C ASP A 360 27.55 25.35 -11.72
N ASP A 361 27.53 25.29 -13.05
CA ASP A 361 27.06 26.37 -13.93
C ASP A 361 25.67 26.12 -14.56
N GLN A 362 25.05 24.96 -14.30
CA GLN A 362 23.77 24.59 -14.89
C GLN A 362 22.62 24.85 -13.92
N THR A 363 21.56 25.53 -14.39
CA THR A 363 20.39 25.86 -13.56
C THR A 363 19.15 25.11 -14.04
N TYR A 364 18.51 24.42 -13.10
CA TYR A 364 17.25 23.70 -13.26
C TYR A 364 16.15 24.48 -12.55
N ARG A 365 14.96 24.56 -13.13
CA ARG A 365 13.82 25.30 -12.59
C ARG A 365 12.61 24.40 -12.44
N ALA A 366 11.84 24.61 -11.37
CA ALA A 366 10.54 23.98 -11.18
C ALA A 366 9.57 24.90 -10.44
N ILE A 367 8.28 24.73 -10.72
CA ILE A 367 7.20 25.45 -10.07
C ILE A 367 6.73 24.64 -8.86
N VAL A 368 6.70 25.23 -7.68
CA VAL A 368 6.15 24.59 -6.48
C VAL A 368 4.65 24.43 -6.65
N GLN A 369 4.18 23.18 -6.69
CA GLN A 369 2.77 22.86 -6.80
C GLN A 369 2.09 22.94 -5.43
N TYR A 370 2.69 22.27 -4.45
CA TYR A 370 2.18 22.21 -3.08
C TYR A 370 3.26 21.79 -2.09
N VAL A 371 2.95 21.91 -0.81
CA VAL A 371 3.84 21.59 0.30
C VAL A 371 3.19 20.51 1.15
N LEU A 372 4.00 19.52 1.54
CA LEU A 372 3.59 18.41 2.39
C LEU A 372 4.30 18.49 3.73
N GLY A 373 3.54 18.32 4.80
CA GLY A 373 4.04 18.28 6.17
C GLY A 373 3.54 19.46 6.99
N SER A 374 3.38 19.23 8.30
CA SER A 374 2.81 20.19 9.24
C SER A 374 3.84 21.10 9.92
N GLY A 375 5.09 21.08 9.47
CA GLY A 375 6.21 21.80 10.10
C GLY A 375 6.76 21.17 11.38
N ASN A 376 6.06 20.21 12.01
CA ASN A 376 6.54 19.58 13.25
C ASN A 376 7.82 18.73 13.07
N HIS A 377 7.92 18.06 11.92
CA HIS A 377 9.06 17.23 11.54
C HIS A 377 9.74 17.73 10.26
N GLY A 378 8.97 18.35 9.37
CA GLY A 378 9.48 18.96 8.14
C GLY A 378 8.33 19.40 7.24
N GLU A 379 8.65 20.24 6.27
CA GLU A 379 7.83 20.65 5.15
C GLU A 379 8.60 20.38 3.86
N THR A 380 8.06 19.53 3.00
CA THR A 380 8.68 19.10 1.76
C THR A 380 7.94 19.69 0.58
N LEU A 381 8.68 20.25 -0.37
CA LEU A 381 8.13 20.80 -1.60
C LEU A 381 7.80 19.65 -2.57
N VAL A 382 6.63 19.71 -3.20
CA VAL A 382 6.39 19.00 -4.46
C VAL A 382 6.38 20.02 -5.57
N VAL A 383 7.25 19.79 -6.55
CA VAL A 383 7.52 20.73 -7.64
C VAL A 383 7.24 20.07 -8.99
N LYS A 384 6.91 20.88 -9.98
CA LYS A 384 6.75 20.46 -11.38
C LYS A 384 7.84 21.10 -12.20
N ASP A 385 8.69 20.30 -12.82
CA ASP A 385 9.85 20.79 -13.57
C ASP A 385 9.47 21.32 -14.96
N ALA A 386 10.49 21.75 -15.72
CA ALA A 386 10.31 22.27 -17.08
C ALA A 386 9.78 21.24 -18.10
N HIS A 387 9.82 19.95 -17.79
CA HIS A 387 9.30 18.85 -18.63
C HIS A 387 7.91 18.38 -18.17
N ASP A 388 7.25 19.14 -17.28
CA ASP A 388 5.96 18.80 -16.72
C ASP A 388 6.01 17.58 -15.77
N GLU A 389 7.20 17.16 -15.32
CA GLU A 389 7.37 16.03 -14.41
C GLU A 389 7.25 16.47 -12.95
N LEU A 390 6.49 15.72 -12.14
CA LEU A 390 6.42 15.93 -10.70
C LEU A 390 7.70 15.42 -10.01
N ARG A 391 8.19 16.19 -9.06
CA ARG A 391 9.35 15.86 -8.23
C ARG A 391 9.07 16.15 -6.77
N GLU A 392 9.50 15.25 -5.91
CA GLU A 392 9.69 15.55 -4.49
C GLU A 392 10.99 16.34 -4.36
N GLY A 393 10.93 17.58 -3.86
CA GLY A 393 12.06 18.49 -3.78
C GLY A 393 13.19 17.93 -2.92
N ARG A 394 14.44 18.24 -3.30
CA ARG A 394 15.63 17.74 -2.58
C ARG A 394 15.78 18.30 -1.17
N VAL A 395 15.27 19.50 -0.95
CA VAL A 395 15.33 20.19 0.34
C VAL A 395 13.95 20.25 1.01
N SER A 396 13.94 20.03 2.32
CA SER A 396 12.79 20.20 3.19
C SER A 396 13.11 21.23 4.27
N TYR A 397 12.13 22.03 4.64
CA TYR A 397 12.25 23.01 5.71
C TYR A 397 11.88 22.40 7.06
N HIS A 398 12.70 22.59 8.08
CA HIS A 398 12.44 22.09 9.43
C HIS A 398 12.26 23.26 10.40
N ALA A 399 11.00 23.60 10.67
CA ALA A 399 10.65 24.80 11.43
C ALA A 399 11.24 24.84 12.85
N LYS A 400 11.32 23.69 13.54
CA LYS A 400 11.91 23.64 14.90
C LYS A 400 13.38 24.01 14.96
N GLN A 401 14.13 23.71 13.90
CA GLN A 401 15.56 24.00 13.78
C GLN A 401 15.81 25.23 12.91
N GLU A 402 14.75 25.86 12.40
CA GLU A 402 14.76 27.01 11.48
C GLU A 402 15.71 26.86 10.27
N LYS A 403 15.88 25.61 9.79
CA LYS A 403 16.86 25.28 8.74
C LYS A 403 16.27 24.46 7.60
N TRP A 404 16.90 24.59 6.44
CA TRP A 404 16.72 23.66 5.32
C TRP A 404 17.63 22.45 5.52
N SER A 405 17.13 21.28 5.18
CA SER A 405 17.90 20.05 5.21
C SER A 405 17.48 19.13 4.06
N LYS A 406 18.20 18.03 3.87
CA LYS A 406 17.92 17.09 2.79
C LYS A 406 16.60 16.38 3.11
N THR A 407 15.71 16.30 2.12
CA THR A 407 14.46 15.54 2.23
C THR A 407 14.75 14.10 2.61
N ILE A 408 14.01 13.58 3.59
CA ILE A 408 14.23 12.24 4.15
C ILE A 408 14.09 11.19 3.04
N GLY A 409 15.06 10.27 2.97
CA GLY A 409 15.09 9.19 1.97
C GLY A 409 15.73 9.56 0.62
N HIS A 410 16.15 10.81 0.42
CA HIS A 410 16.96 11.18 -0.75
C HIS A 410 18.42 10.73 -0.59
N THR A 411 19.07 10.34 -1.68
CA THR A 411 20.49 10.00 -1.69
C THR A 411 21.35 11.26 -1.54
N ASP A 412 22.56 11.11 -0.99
CA ASP A 412 23.51 12.23 -0.90
C ASP A 412 23.95 12.69 -2.28
N LEU A 413 24.22 11.73 -3.17
CA LEU A 413 24.61 11.95 -4.56
C LEU A 413 23.53 11.34 -5.47
N PRO A 414 22.66 12.15 -6.08
CA PRO A 414 21.76 11.67 -7.14
C PRO A 414 22.56 11.27 -8.39
N PRO A 415 21.99 10.42 -9.27
CA PRO A 415 22.69 9.89 -10.44
C PRO A 415 23.01 10.95 -11.52
N ASP A 416 22.28 12.06 -11.54
CA ASP A 416 22.43 13.16 -12.49
C ASP A 416 22.21 14.53 -11.82
N ALA A 417 22.51 15.61 -12.55
CA ALA A 417 22.43 16.97 -12.05
C ALA A 417 20.98 17.42 -11.76
N ILE A 418 20.00 17.00 -12.56
CA ILE A 418 18.59 17.33 -12.31
C ILE A 418 18.05 16.66 -11.03
N GLY A 419 18.59 15.51 -10.62
CA GLY A 419 18.27 14.89 -9.34
C GLY A 419 18.58 15.78 -8.13
N TYR A 420 19.43 16.80 -8.27
CA TYR A 420 19.65 17.80 -7.23
C TYR A 420 18.45 18.75 -7.04
N LEU A 421 17.61 18.95 -8.06
CA LEU A 421 16.36 19.69 -7.93
C LEU A 421 15.33 18.90 -7.11
N GLY A 422 15.27 17.58 -7.33
CA GLY A 422 14.38 16.68 -6.63
C GLY A 422 14.26 15.31 -7.29
N ARG A 423 13.77 14.34 -6.51
CA ARG A 423 13.52 12.97 -6.98
C ARG A 423 12.25 12.93 -7.83
N PRO A 424 12.28 12.40 -9.06
CA PRO A 424 11.08 12.25 -9.87
C PRO A 424 10.07 11.33 -9.17
N ILE A 425 8.80 11.72 -9.20
CA ILE A 425 7.69 10.96 -8.63
C ILE A 425 6.59 10.76 -9.68
N THR A 426 5.97 9.59 -9.67
CA THR A 426 4.83 9.30 -10.55
C THR A 426 3.56 9.97 -10.02
N GLU A 427 2.54 10.11 -10.87
CA GLU A 427 1.22 10.54 -10.43
C GLU A 427 0.63 9.63 -9.33
N ASP A 428 0.89 8.33 -9.41
CA ASP A 428 0.45 7.38 -8.38
C ASP A 428 1.15 7.61 -7.04
N PHE A 429 2.43 7.97 -7.06
CA PHE A 429 3.14 8.35 -5.84
C PHE A 429 2.63 9.70 -5.30
N ALA A 430 2.42 10.68 -6.17
CA ALA A 430 1.82 11.96 -5.79
C ALA A 430 0.43 11.78 -5.14
N ARG A 431 -0.40 10.87 -5.70
CA ARG A 431 -1.69 10.46 -5.14
C ARG A 431 -1.54 9.88 -3.73
N LYS A 432 -0.54 9.00 -3.51
CA LYS A 432 -0.24 8.46 -2.17
C LYS A 432 0.07 9.58 -1.18
N CYS A 433 0.86 10.57 -1.59
CA CYS A 433 1.18 11.72 -0.74
C CYS A 433 -0.09 12.49 -0.35
N VAL A 434 -0.91 12.93 -1.32
CA VAL A 434 -2.08 13.75 -1.01
C VAL A 434 -3.20 12.97 -0.31
N HIS A 435 -3.30 11.65 -0.49
CA HIS A 435 -4.24 10.81 0.25
C HIS A 435 -4.01 10.85 1.78
N CYS A 436 -2.75 10.96 2.19
CA CYS A 436 -2.38 11.04 3.61
C CYS A 436 -2.34 12.47 4.15
N HIS A 437 -2.18 13.47 3.28
CA HIS A 437 -1.97 14.87 3.65
C HIS A 437 -3.20 15.76 3.46
N THR A 438 -4.26 15.26 2.83
CA THR A 438 -5.50 16.02 2.57
C THR A 438 -6.72 15.24 3.03
N THR A 439 -7.83 15.95 3.20
CA THR A 439 -9.14 15.33 3.46
C THR A 439 -9.64 14.53 2.26
N THR A 440 -9.42 15.06 1.06
CA THR A 440 -9.81 14.45 -0.22
C THR A 440 -8.69 14.62 -1.24
N ALA A 441 -8.08 13.53 -1.69
CA ALA A 441 -7.01 13.60 -2.70
C ALA A 441 -7.47 14.29 -4.01
N SER A 442 -8.75 14.14 -4.36
CA SER A 442 -9.35 14.74 -5.56
C SER A 442 -9.35 16.28 -5.56
N SER A 443 -9.27 16.93 -4.39
CA SER A 443 -9.15 18.40 -4.33
C SER A 443 -7.84 18.91 -4.89
N VAL A 444 -6.79 18.06 -4.91
CA VAL A 444 -5.48 18.39 -5.46
C VAL A 444 -5.29 17.82 -6.86
N LEU A 445 -5.71 16.57 -7.08
CA LEU A 445 -5.46 15.87 -8.35
C LEU A 445 -6.42 16.28 -9.46
N THR A 446 -7.65 16.66 -9.11
CA THR A 446 -8.70 17.07 -10.05
C THR A 446 -9.48 18.25 -9.47
N PRO A 447 -8.80 19.40 -9.27
CA PRO A 447 -9.39 20.54 -8.58
C PRO A 447 -10.61 21.04 -9.35
N ALA A 448 -11.70 21.30 -8.63
CA ALA A 448 -12.91 21.89 -9.16
C ALA A 448 -13.26 23.11 -8.28
N PRO A 449 -13.34 24.33 -8.84
CA PRO A 449 -13.53 25.57 -8.05
C PRO A 449 -14.75 25.54 -7.13
N GLU A 450 -15.80 24.85 -7.55
CA GLU A 450 -17.09 24.74 -6.86
C GLU A 450 -17.05 23.78 -5.66
N ARG A 451 -15.99 22.98 -5.47
CA ARG A 451 -15.92 21.96 -4.41
C ARG A 451 -15.35 22.52 -3.11
N PRO A 452 -16.12 22.50 -2.01
CA PRO A 452 -15.56 22.78 -0.68
C PRO A 452 -14.45 21.77 -0.37
N HIS A 453 -13.30 22.25 0.08
CA HIS A 453 -12.19 21.39 0.50
C HIS A 453 -11.47 21.99 1.70
N ASP A 454 -10.98 21.10 2.56
CA ASP A 454 -10.12 21.46 3.67
C ASP A 454 -8.68 21.63 3.18
N ARG A 455 -7.89 22.47 3.87
CA ARG A 455 -6.49 22.72 3.52
C ARG A 455 -5.58 21.52 3.78
N GLY A 456 -5.95 20.63 4.69
CA GLY A 456 -5.18 19.45 5.06
C GLY A 456 -6.10 18.34 5.55
N ILE A 457 -5.70 17.63 6.60
CA ILE A 457 -6.56 16.66 7.28
C ILE A 457 -7.57 17.44 8.15
N GLY A 458 -8.81 17.48 7.70
CA GLY A 458 -9.96 18.14 8.34
C GLY A 458 -10.97 17.14 8.91
N CYS A 459 -12.12 17.65 9.34
CA CYS A 459 -13.15 16.87 10.03
C CYS A 459 -13.60 15.64 9.22
N GLU A 460 -13.84 15.84 7.92
CA GLU A 460 -14.42 14.81 7.05
C GLU A 460 -13.41 13.70 6.67
N ARG A 461 -12.12 13.83 7.03
CA ARG A 461 -11.15 12.74 6.83
C ARG A 461 -11.40 11.55 7.77
N CYS A 462 -11.80 11.86 9.01
CA CYS A 462 -12.06 10.86 10.05
C CYS A 462 -13.56 10.57 10.20
N HIS A 463 -14.40 11.60 10.03
CA HIS A 463 -15.86 11.47 10.16
C HIS A 463 -16.58 11.16 8.83
N GLY A 464 -15.83 11.09 7.73
CA GLY A 464 -16.41 10.97 6.39
C GLY A 464 -17.18 12.23 5.95
N PRO A 465 -17.79 12.20 4.76
CA PRO A 465 -18.50 13.36 4.24
C PRO A 465 -19.75 13.70 5.07
N GLY A 466 -19.92 14.97 5.41
CA GLY A 466 -20.94 15.49 6.32
C GLY A 466 -22.27 15.88 5.67
N GLY A 467 -22.41 15.78 4.34
CA GLY A 467 -23.62 16.24 3.63
C GLY A 467 -24.92 15.59 4.14
N ASN A 468 -24.91 14.28 4.39
CA ASN A 468 -26.09 13.59 4.95
C ASN A 468 -26.31 13.94 6.42
N HIS A 469 -25.23 14.17 7.18
CA HIS A 469 -25.31 14.58 8.57
C HIS A 469 -26.08 15.89 8.73
N LEU A 470 -25.72 16.92 7.96
CA LEU A 470 -26.39 18.21 8.01
C LEU A 470 -27.90 18.08 7.71
N LYS A 471 -28.26 17.26 6.72
CA LYS A 471 -29.67 16.97 6.38
C LYS A 471 -30.39 16.22 7.50
N ALA A 472 -29.74 15.25 8.11
CA ALA A 472 -30.32 14.47 9.21
C ALA A 472 -30.59 15.35 10.45
N ILE A 473 -29.67 16.27 10.78
CA ILE A 473 -29.87 17.25 11.85
C ILE A 473 -31.03 18.19 11.51
N ALA A 474 -31.07 18.73 10.29
CA ALA A 474 -32.14 19.64 9.86
C ALA A 474 -33.53 19.01 9.91
N LEU A 475 -33.63 17.70 9.64
CA LEU A 475 -34.88 16.93 9.72
C LEU A 475 -35.19 16.38 11.12
N GLY A 476 -34.33 16.62 12.12
CA GLY A 476 -34.54 16.15 13.49
C GLY A 476 -34.46 14.62 13.65
N LEU A 477 -33.71 13.92 12.79
CA LEU A 477 -33.61 12.46 12.82
C LEU A 477 -32.69 11.96 13.95
N THR A 478 -33.00 10.76 14.47
CA THR A 478 -32.19 10.07 15.48
C THR A 478 -30.90 9.48 14.91
N ASP A 479 -30.99 8.90 13.72
CA ASP A 479 -29.82 8.54 12.93
C ASP A 479 -29.12 9.83 12.47
N ARG A 480 -27.90 10.04 12.97
CA ARG A 480 -27.11 11.24 12.68
C ARG A 480 -26.40 11.19 11.33
N ALA A 481 -26.40 10.05 10.63
CA ALA A 481 -25.78 9.88 9.31
C ALA A 481 -24.36 10.49 9.22
N ILE A 482 -23.48 10.09 10.15
CA ILE A 482 -22.07 10.48 10.22
C ILE A 482 -21.25 9.36 10.86
N VAL A 483 -19.98 9.22 10.48
CA VAL A 483 -19.06 8.27 11.14
C VAL A 483 -18.76 8.72 12.56
N ARG A 484 -18.77 7.78 13.51
CA ARG A 484 -18.56 8.04 14.94
C ARG A 484 -17.44 7.16 15.51
N PRO A 485 -16.17 7.62 15.46
CA PRO A 485 -15.04 6.87 16.03
C PRO A 485 -15.18 6.56 17.51
N SER A 486 -15.85 7.40 18.30
CA SER A 486 -16.09 7.16 19.73
C SER A 486 -17.00 5.97 20.04
N ALA A 487 -17.75 5.48 19.05
CA ALA A 487 -18.60 4.30 19.18
C ALA A 487 -17.97 3.04 18.58
N ALA A 488 -16.75 3.14 18.04
CA ALA A 488 -16.04 2.05 17.41
C ALA A 488 -15.10 1.34 18.40
N THR A 489 -14.66 0.14 18.03
CA THR A 489 -13.67 -0.63 18.78
C THR A 489 -12.27 0.00 18.68
N ALA A 490 -11.38 -0.37 19.60
CA ALA A 490 -10.00 0.09 19.59
C ALA A 490 -9.24 -0.25 18.29
N ASP A 491 -9.49 -1.45 17.74
CA ASP A 491 -8.95 -1.88 16.45
C ASP A 491 -9.46 -1.02 15.30
N GLU A 492 -10.77 -0.74 15.26
CA GLU A 492 -11.38 0.10 14.23
C GLU A 492 -10.81 1.53 14.24
N VAL A 493 -10.65 2.13 15.43
CA VAL A 493 -10.04 3.47 15.57
C VAL A 493 -8.57 3.46 15.18
N THR A 494 -7.81 2.44 15.61
CA THR A 494 -6.38 2.34 15.29
C THR A 494 -6.16 2.14 13.79
N ASN A 495 -7.00 1.34 13.14
CA ASN A 495 -6.98 1.15 11.69
C ASN A 495 -7.37 2.42 10.93
N LEU A 496 -8.28 3.26 11.46
CA LEU A 496 -8.57 4.58 10.90
C LEU A 496 -7.31 5.46 10.87
N CYS A 497 -6.55 5.50 11.97
CA CYS A 497 -5.28 6.24 12.04
C CYS A 497 -4.19 5.63 11.16
N ALA A 498 -4.15 4.30 11.03
CA ALA A 498 -3.17 3.56 10.22
C ALA A 498 -3.28 3.84 8.71
N GLN A 499 -4.38 4.44 8.24
CA GLN A 499 -4.50 4.88 6.84
C GLN A 499 -3.42 5.88 6.44
N CYS A 500 -2.91 6.68 7.41
CA CYS A 500 -1.84 7.66 7.18
C CYS A 500 -0.60 7.37 8.03
N HIS A 501 -0.76 6.87 9.27
CA HIS A 501 0.33 6.62 10.22
C HIS A 501 0.96 5.23 10.06
N SER A 502 1.22 4.83 8.83
CA SER A 502 1.76 3.52 8.44
C SER A 502 2.77 3.69 7.29
N PRO A 503 3.73 2.76 7.09
CA PRO A 503 4.67 2.84 5.98
C PRO A 503 3.96 2.96 4.64
N VAL A 504 4.41 3.93 3.83
CA VAL A 504 3.97 4.05 2.43
C VAL A 504 4.46 2.87 1.59
N SER A 505 5.62 2.29 1.95
CA SER A 505 6.14 1.07 1.32
C SER A 505 5.84 -0.15 2.20
N PRO A 506 5.10 -1.16 1.72
CA PRO A 506 4.81 -2.37 2.48
C PRO A 506 6.06 -3.25 2.73
N THR A 507 7.17 -2.98 2.04
CA THR A 507 8.43 -3.71 2.17
C THR A 507 9.32 -3.22 3.32
N MET A 508 8.92 -2.16 4.03
CA MET A 508 9.74 -1.66 5.13
C MET A 508 9.78 -2.66 6.28
N SER A 509 10.99 -3.05 6.68
CA SER A 509 11.18 -3.96 7.80
C SER A 509 10.73 -3.31 9.12
N PRO A 510 9.90 -4.01 9.91
CA PRO A 510 9.63 -3.72 11.33
C PRO A 510 10.85 -3.45 12.20
N ASP A 511 12.00 -4.01 11.85
CA ASP A 511 13.24 -3.91 12.63
C ASP A 511 14.13 -2.74 12.18
N SER A 512 13.75 -2.03 11.12
CA SER A 512 14.45 -0.83 10.68
C SER A 512 14.35 0.27 11.76
N PRO A 513 15.44 1.01 12.05
CA PRO A 513 15.38 2.18 12.93
C PRO A 513 14.31 3.20 12.50
N ASP A 514 14.12 3.39 11.19
CA ASP A 514 13.12 4.31 10.62
C ASP A 514 11.67 3.90 10.93
N PHE A 515 11.41 2.64 11.26
CA PHE A 515 10.06 2.11 11.49
C PHE A 515 9.35 2.83 12.65
N ILE A 516 10.12 3.39 13.60
CA ILE A 516 9.61 4.12 14.76
C ILE A 516 8.71 5.31 14.39
N ARG A 517 8.85 5.86 13.19
CA ARG A 517 8.01 6.97 12.71
C ARG A 517 6.56 6.57 12.40
N PHE A 518 6.25 5.27 12.40
CA PHE A 518 4.91 4.74 12.11
C PHE A 518 4.23 4.25 13.37
N GLN A 519 3.42 5.13 13.96
CA GLN A 519 2.86 4.97 15.29
C GLN A 519 1.85 3.84 15.37
N ALA A 520 0.93 3.73 14.40
CA ALA A 520 -0.14 2.74 14.41
C ALA A 520 0.39 1.28 14.32
N PRO A 521 1.23 0.91 13.34
CA PRO A 521 1.76 -0.46 13.27
C PRO A 521 2.77 -0.77 14.38
N SER A 522 3.28 0.24 15.10
CA SER A 522 4.08 0.04 16.31
C SER A 522 3.21 -0.21 17.54
N LEU A 523 2.12 0.54 17.70
CA LEU A 523 1.18 0.44 18.83
C LEU A 523 0.58 -0.96 18.96
N VAL A 524 0.11 -1.53 17.84
CA VAL A 524 -0.54 -2.85 17.82
C VAL A 524 0.40 -3.99 18.23
N LYS A 525 1.72 -3.75 18.24
CA LYS A 525 2.71 -4.74 18.72
C LYS A 525 2.80 -4.75 20.24
N SER A 526 2.48 -3.64 20.91
CA SER A 526 2.62 -3.47 22.36
C SER A 526 1.77 -4.47 23.14
N ARG A 527 2.27 -4.89 24.31
CA ARG A 527 1.48 -5.72 25.24
C ARG A 527 0.25 -4.96 25.72
N CYS A 528 0.39 -3.66 25.98
CA CYS A 528 -0.71 -2.79 26.40
C CYS A 528 -1.89 -2.85 25.42
N TYR A 529 -1.63 -2.80 24.12
CA TYR A 529 -2.66 -2.93 23.09
C TYR A 529 -3.29 -4.32 23.09
N LYS A 530 -2.45 -5.37 22.99
CA LYS A 530 -2.89 -6.76 22.86
C LYS A 530 -3.65 -7.29 24.07
N GLU A 531 -3.30 -6.83 25.26
CA GLU A 531 -3.86 -7.35 26.52
C GLU A 531 -5.05 -6.51 27.02
N SER A 532 -5.11 -5.19 26.74
CA SER A 532 -6.21 -4.36 27.24
C SER A 532 -7.52 -4.50 26.45
N GLY A 533 -7.45 -4.78 25.15
CA GLY A 533 -8.62 -4.80 24.24
C GLY A 533 -9.28 -3.43 24.01
N SER A 534 -8.87 -2.37 24.72
CA SER A 534 -9.51 -1.04 24.70
C SER A 534 -8.55 0.11 24.38
N LEU A 535 -7.23 -0.11 24.41
CA LEU A 535 -6.24 0.92 24.09
C LEU A 535 -6.22 1.23 22.59
N SER A 536 -6.33 2.51 22.22
CA SER A 536 -6.22 2.99 20.85
C SER A 536 -5.43 4.29 20.78
N CYS A 537 -5.21 4.83 19.58
CA CYS A 537 -4.52 6.11 19.38
C CYS A 537 -5.18 7.26 20.18
N VAL A 538 -6.52 7.26 20.28
CA VAL A 538 -7.27 8.33 20.95
C VAL A 538 -7.37 8.16 22.47
N SER A 539 -6.85 7.07 23.03
CA SER A 539 -6.70 6.89 24.47
C SER A 539 -5.65 7.84 25.06
N CYS A 540 -4.66 8.23 24.26
CA CYS A 540 -3.54 9.08 24.67
C CYS A 540 -3.62 10.51 24.13
N HIS A 541 -4.14 10.71 22.91
CA HIS A 541 -4.18 12.02 22.27
C HIS A 541 -5.55 12.33 21.67
N ASN A 542 -5.95 13.60 21.77
CA ASN A 542 -7.14 14.10 21.08
C ASN A 542 -6.75 14.55 19.64
N PRO A 543 -7.31 13.93 18.58
CA PRO A 543 -6.95 14.25 17.19
C PRO A 543 -7.42 15.64 16.72
N HIS A 544 -8.28 16.32 17.50
CA HIS A 544 -8.75 17.68 17.24
C HIS A 544 -7.82 18.78 17.76
N GLN A 545 -6.65 18.42 18.30
CA GLN A 545 -5.66 19.37 18.79
C GLN A 545 -4.24 18.84 18.60
N ASN A 546 -3.25 19.69 18.86
CA ASN A 546 -1.87 19.24 18.89
C ASN A 546 -1.64 18.29 20.08
N VAL A 547 -0.81 17.27 19.86
CA VAL A 547 -0.39 16.35 20.93
C VAL A 547 0.26 17.13 22.07
N ALA A 548 -0.07 16.77 23.31
CA ALA A 548 0.54 17.35 24.49
C ALA A 548 2.06 17.07 24.53
N THR A 549 2.82 17.97 25.12
CA THR A 549 4.28 17.83 25.28
C THR A 549 4.71 17.43 26.69
N SER A 550 3.79 17.47 27.66
CA SER A 550 4.03 17.11 29.06
C SER A 550 4.00 15.59 29.26
N SER A 551 4.99 15.05 29.97
CA SER A 551 5.04 13.64 30.37
C SER A 551 3.88 13.28 31.31
N THR A 552 3.55 14.16 32.26
CA THR A 552 2.49 13.97 33.26
C THR A 552 1.13 13.66 32.61
N ALA A 553 0.83 14.31 31.48
CA ALA A 553 -0.42 14.08 30.75
C ALA A 553 -0.53 12.64 30.24
N TYR A 554 0.57 12.02 29.80
CA TYR A 554 0.59 10.64 29.32
C TYR A 554 0.77 9.63 30.44
N GLU A 555 1.52 9.96 31.49
CA GLU A 555 1.65 9.11 32.68
C GLU A 555 0.29 8.88 33.34
N ALA A 556 -0.56 9.92 33.40
CA ALA A 556 -1.94 9.79 33.84
C ALA A 556 -2.76 8.77 33.01
N VAL A 557 -2.41 8.56 31.73
CA VAL A 557 -3.05 7.51 30.90
C VAL A 557 -2.54 6.13 31.31
N CYS A 558 -1.22 5.96 31.49
CA CYS A 558 -0.63 4.69 31.94
C CYS A 558 -1.19 4.27 33.30
N LEU A 559 -1.32 5.21 34.24
CA LEU A 559 -1.80 4.95 35.59
C LEU A 559 -3.27 4.54 35.67
N LYS A 560 -4.06 4.70 34.60
CA LYS A 560 -5.44 4.15 34.54
C LYS A 560 -5.46 2.63 34.66
N CYS A 561 -4.42 1.95 34.17
CA CYS A 561 -4.31 0.49 34.26
C CYS A 561 -3.17 0.04 35.19
N HIS A 562 -2.16 0.90 35.44
CA HIS A 562 -0.95 0.55 36.20
C HIS A 562 -0.90 1.15 37.62
N SER A 563 -2.03 1.59 38.17
CA SER A 563 -2.11 2.09 39.55
C SER A 563 -2.49 1.00 40.56
N ALA A 564 -2.00 1.14 41.79
CA ALA A 564 -2.55 0.43 42.94
C ALA A 564 -3.94 0.99 43.24
N THR A 565 -5.01 0.29 42.90
CA THR A 565 -6.31 0.60 43.50
C THR A 565 -6.24 0.31 45.00
N LYS A 566 -6.62 1.29 45.83
CA LYS A 566 -6.62 1.16 47.31
C LYS A 566 -7.59 0.10 47.84
N ASP A 567 -8.48 -0.44 47.00
CA ASP A 567 -9.57 -1.35 47.41
C ASP A 567 -9.45 -2.78 46.85
N ALA A 568 -8.28 -3.19 46.35
CA ALA A 568 -8.06 -4.58 45.99
C ALA A 568 -7.79 -5.43 47.25
N ASP A 569 -8.84 -6.04 47.80
CA ASP A 569 -8.75 -7.05 48.85
C ASP A 569 -7.77 -8.17 48.44
N PRO A 570 -6.65 -8.37 49.16
CA PRO A 570 -5.61 -9.34 48.82
C PRO A 570 -6.06 -10.80 48.90
N THR A 571 -7.29 -11.09 49.36
CA THR A 571 -7.86 -12.44 49.42
C THR A 571 -8.60 -12.87 48.15
N SER A 572 -8.90 -11.95 47.22
CA SER A 572 -9.60 -12.26 45.96
C SER A 572 -8.64 -12.79 44.85
N ARG A 573 -8.03 -13.97 45.07
CA ARG A 573 -7.19 -14.66 44.06
C ARG A 573 -7.98 -15.39 42.97
N GLY A 574 -9.23 -15.00 42.71
CA GLY A 574 -10.05 -15.56 41.64
C GLY A 574 -10.75 -14.44 40.89
N ALA A 575 -10.47 -14.32 39.59
CA ALA A 575 -10.89 -13.25 38.67
C ALA A 575 -10.11 -11.92 38.84
N ARG A 576 -8.85 -11.89 38.38
CA ARG A 576 -8.22 -10.62 37.99
C ARG A 576 -9.01 -10.08 36.81
N ASP A 577 -9.60 -8.91 36.98
CA ASP A 577 -10.20 -8.14 35.90
C ASP A 577 -9.13 -7.97 34.81
N ALA A 578 -9.43 -8.38 33.57
CA ALA A 578 -8.46 -8.39 32.46
C ALA A 578 -7.96 -6.97 32.07
N SER A 579 -8.47 -5.95 32.75
CA SER A 579 -8.26 -4.51 32.53
C SER A 579 -7.05 -3.91 33.27
N MET A 580 -6.49 -4.59 34.28
CA MET A 580 -5.45 -4.01 35.14
C MET A 580 -4.05 -4.59 34.85
N GLY A 581 -3.10 -3.68 34.58
CA GLY A 581 -1.70 -3.99 34.36
C GLY A 581 -0.91 -4.10 35.67
N ALA A 582 0.22 -4.81 35.63
CA ALA A 582 1.11 -4.89 36.78
C ALA A 582 1.71 -3.51 37.11
N ILE A 583 1.70 -3.12 38.39
CA ILE A 583 2.34 -1.88 38.84
C ILE A 583 3.85 -1.99 38.57
N CYS A 584 4.44 -0.91 38.04
CA CYS A 584 5.86 -0.88 37.73
C CYS A 584 6.69 -0.95 39.03
N PRO A 585 7.65 -1.87 39.14
CA PRO A 585 8.47 -2.02 40.34
C PRO A 585 9.56 -0.95 40.47
N VAL A 586 9.84 -0.19 39.40
CA VAL A 586 10.88 0.85 39.38
C VAL A 586 10.27 2.21 39.69
N ASN A 587 9.22 2.58 38.93
CA ASN A 587 8.59 3.89 38.99
C ASN A 587 7.07 3.72 39.08
N GLN A 588 6.48 3.95 40.25
CA GLN A 588 5.06 3.66 40.49
C GLN A 588 4.11 4.76 40.00
N THR A 589 4.58 6.01 39.87
CA THR A 589 3.72 7.17 39.64
C THR A 589 4.20 8.12 38.54
N GLU A 590 5.50 8.20 38.27
CA GLU A 590 6.08 9.16 37.31
C GLU A 590 7.36 8.63 36.66
N GLY A 591 7.80 9.21 35.55
CA GLY A 591 9.00 8.77 34.82
C GLY A 591 8.79 7.50 33.99
N CYS A 592 7.54 7.11 33.70
CA CYS A 592 7.23 5.90 32.95
C CYS A 592 7.76 5.98 31.50
N LEU A 593 7.64 7.16 30.88
CA LEU A 593 8.00 7.37 29.47
C LEU A 593 9.50 7.23 29.23
N ASN A 594 10.35 7.47 30.24
CA ASN A 594 11.81 7.38 30.11
C ASN A 594 12.28 5.97 29.70
N CYS A 595 11.54 4.93 30.10
CA CYS A 595 11.85 3.55 29.76
C CYS A 595 10.90 2.99 28.69
N HIS A 596 9.61 3.28 28.79
CA HIS A 596 8.59 2.64 27.95
C HIS A 596 8.33 3.36 26.63
N MET A 597 8.51 4.69 26.58
CA MET A 597 8.25 5.50 25.41
C MET A 597 9.34 6.59 25.25
N PRO A 598 10.63 6.22 25.23
CA PRO A 598 11.69 7.22 25.10
C PRO A 598 11.61 7.90 23.74
N LYS A 599 12.04 9.16 23.70
CA LYS A 599 12.33 9.85 22.43
C LYS A 599 13.61 9.29 21.84
N ILE A 600 13.59 8.97 20.56
CA ILE A 600 14.74 8.45 19.81
C ILE A 600 15.16 9.49 18.75
N PRO A 601 16.14 10.36 19.07
CA PRO A 601 16.53 11.45 18.18
C PRO A 601 17.35 11.00 16.96
N GLU A 602 18.04 9.86 17.06
CA GLU A 602 18.97 9.38 16.02
C GLU A 602 18.31 8.50 14.95
N ALA A 603 17.05 8.10 15.16
CA ALA A 603 16.38 7.19 14.23
C ALA A 603 16.08 7.85 12.88
N VAL A 604 15.77 9.16 12.85
CA VAL A 604 15.46 9.89 11.62
C VAL A 604 16.12 11.26 11.65
N PRO A 605 16.97 11.61 10.66
CA PRO A 605 17.62 12.90 10.62
C PRO A 605 16.63 14.08 10.73
N ASN A 606 16.93 15.02 11.62
CA ASN A 606 16.14 16.24 11.88
C ASN A 606 14.72 16.00 12.42
N ALA A 607 14.38 14.78 12.87
CA ALA A 607 13.07 14.45 13.44
C ALA A 607 13.17 13.49 14.63
N GLU A 608 12.57 13.87 15.76
CA GLU A 608 12.48 13.01 16.95
C GLU A 608 11.14 12.27 16.99
N PHE A 609 11.19 10.96 17.26
CA PHE A 609 9.99 10.14 17.42
C PHE A 609 10.00 9.39 18.76
N THR A 610 8.82 9.16 19.30
CA THR A 610 8.61 8.31 20.48
C THR A 610 8.26 6.89 20.03
N ASP A 611 8.82 5.88 20.69
CA ASP A 611 8.53 4.48 20.39
C ASP A 611 7.10 4.09 20.85
N HIS A 612 6.18 3.97 19.90
CA HIS A 612 4.80 3.58 20.17
C HIS A 612 4.64 2.06 20.42
N PHE A 613 5.72 1.27 20.39
CA PHE A 613 5.69 -0.12 20.86
C PHE A 613 5.59 -0.21 22.40
N ILE A 614 5.79 0.90 23.14
CA ILE A 614 5.60 0.97 24.61
C ILE A 614 6.44 -0.09 25.36
N ARG A 615 7.57 -0.48 24.78
CA ARG A 615 8.49 -1.49 25.32
C ARG A 615 9.61 -0.82 26.08
N VAL A 616 10.16 -1.50 27.09
CA VAL A 616 11.41 -1.06 27.71
C VAL A 616 12.54 -1.21 26.70
N ARG A 617 13.18 -0.10 26.34
CA ARG A 617 14.33 -0.09 25.43
C ARG A 617 15.64 -0.26 26.21
N GLU A 618 16.45 -1.24 25.81
CA GLU A 618 17.76 -1.51 26.40
C GLU A 618 18.87 -0.65 25.77
N ASP A 619 18.62 -0.15 24.55
CA ASP A 619 19.55 0.65 23.72
C ASP A 619 19.44 2.17 23.97
N SER A 620 18.44 2.63 24.73
CA SER A 620 18.35 4.03 25.12
C SER A 620 19.24 4.29 26.34
N SER A 621 20.14 5.26 26.24
CA SER A 621 21.03 5.75 27.31
C SER A 621 20.31 6.28 28.57
N ALA A 622 18.98 6.28 28.57
CA ALA A 622 18.12 6.56 29.74
C ALA A 622 17.89 5.34 30.66
N GLY A 623 18.32 4.13 30.25
CA GLY A 623 18.23 2.93 31.07
C GLY A 623 19.40 2.81 32.04
N GLY A 624 19.21 3.23 33.30
CA GLY A 624 20.11 2.83 34.39
C GLY A 624 20.19 1.30 34.54
N PRO A 625 21.23 0.77 35.21
CA PRO A 625 21.46 -0.68 35.30
C PRO A 625 20.27 -1.41 35.94
N ARG A 626 19.87 -2.54 35.33
CA ARG A 626 18.80 -3.41 35.83
C ARG A 626 19.13 -3.93 37.23
N PRO A 627 18.19 -3.93 38.19
CA PRO A 627 18.33 -4.77 39.37
C PRO A 627 18.27 -6.23 38.93
N ASN A 628 19.25 -7.02 39.36
CA ASN A 628 19.41 -8.44 39.05
C ASN A 628 18.07 -9.19 39.17
N ARG A 629 17.66 -9.85 38.07
CA ARG A 629 16.63 -10.89 38.10
C ARG A 629 17.16 -12.00 39.02
N ARG A 630 16.63 -12.11 40.23
CA ARG A 630 16.84 -13.32 41.06
C ARG A 630 16.27 -14.51 40.28
N GLN A 631 17.08 -15.55 40.20
CA GLN A 631 16.82 -16.83 39.54
C GLN A 631 15.54 -17.48 40.07
#